data_AF-A0A8B6Y570-F1
#
_entry.id   AF-A0A8B6Y570-F1
#
_cell.length_a   1.000
_cell.length_b   1.000
_cell.length_c   1.000
_cell.angle_alpha   90.00
_cell.angle_beta   90.00
_cell.angle_gamma   90.00
#
_symmetry.space_group_name_H-M   'P 1'
#
loop_
_entity.id
_entity.type
_entity.pdbx_description
1 polymer ?
#
loop_
_entity_poly.entity_id
_entity_poly.type
_entity_poly.pdbx_seq_one_letter_code
_entity_poly.pdbx_strand_id
1 'polypeptide(L)'
;MFFENLKTLQRTYHFDSNHIYNVDETSISNVQRNSKILAPKGQKQVGTATSGERGSTTTVVCAFSASGKYIPPFFVFKRKRMNNQLLRVGNADVLAVVSDSGWINENLFVDWLNHFISFAKPTKDEPVLLVQDNHESHISLDCYLLCGNVIVLLSLPPHTSHRMQPLDLTYFGPLKSVCNRECDIFMAANIGRRITQYEVVELLTKAFNHLSNIEKAANKFRAAGIYPLDPTEFNDLFLITIITPETSLLYNIQSSKFQVNTMNQSDT
;
A
#
# COMPACT_ATOMS: atom_id res chain seq x y z
N MET A 1 -0.64 15.31 -15.08
CA MET A 1 0.23 15.81 -13.98
C MET A 1 1.18 14.72 -13.46
N PHE A 2 0.70 13.54 -13.03
CA PHE A 2 1.58 12.46 -12.52
C PHE A 2 2.71 12.06 -13.48
N PHE A 3 2.40 11.69 -14.73
CA PHE A 3 3.44 11.26 -15.68
C PHE A 3 4.43 12.36 -16.05
N GLU A 4 4.03 13.63 -16.04
CA GLU A 4 4.97 14.75 -16.23
C GLU A 4 5.93 14.90 -15.04
N ASN A 5 5.43 14.72 -13.81
CA ASN A 5 6.28 14.69 -12.62
C ASN A 5 7.24 13.50 -12.67
N LEU A 6 6.72 12.30 -12.98
CA LEU A 6 7.52 11.08 -13.11
C LEU A 6 8.61 11.24 -14.19
N LYS A 7 8.26 11.82 -15.35
CA LYS A 7 9.20 12.12 -16.43
C LYS A 7 10.29 13.11 -16.00
N THR A 8 9.93 14.12 -15.23
CA THR A 8 10.87 15.09 -14.67
C THR A 8 11.82 14.40 -13.70
N LEU A 9 11.31 13.62 -12.75
CA LEU A 9 12.10 12.86 -11.79
C LEU A 9 13.04 11.87 -12.48
N GLN A 10 12.55 11.14 -13.49
CA GLN A 10 13.36 10.20 -14.26
C GLN A 10 14.51 10.90 -15.01
N ARG A 11 14.31 12.14 -15.47
CA ARG A 11 15.37 12.95 -16.11
C ARG A 11 16.38 13.51 -15.12
N THR A 12 15.95 13.79 -13.89
CA THR A 12 16.83 14.37 -12.85
C THR A 12 17.70 13.31 -12.18
N TYR A 13 17.11 12.16 -11.83
CA TYR A 13 17.77 11.14 -11.00
C TYR A 13 18.18 9.90 -11.78
N HIS A 14 17.69 9.71 -13.02
CA HIS A 14 18.01 8.57 -13.87
C HIS A 14 17.76 7.21 -13.20
N PHE A 15 16.65 7.08 -12.46
CA PHE A 15 16.33 5.86 -11.72
C PHE A 15 16.34 4.61 -12.62
N ASP A 16 17.11 3.60 -12.24
CA ASP A 16 16.97 2.26 -12.80
C ASP A 16 15.76 1.55 -12.19
N SER A 17 15.27 0.51 -12.87
CA SER A 17 14.24 -0.42 -12.41
C SER A 17 14.42 -0.92 -10.97
N ASN A 18 15.66 -1.09 -10.51
CA ASN A 18 16.00 -1.52 -9.15
C ASN A 18 15.76 -0.44 -8.08
N HIS A 19 15.60 0.81 -8.49
CA HIS A 19 15.44 1.99 -7.63
C HIS A 19 14.04 2.60 -7.69
N ILE A 20 13.11 2.00 -8.44
CA ILE A 20 11.71 2.45 -8.52
C ILE A 20 10.85 1.44 -7.79
N TYR A 21 10.28 1.83 -6.65
CA TYR A 21 9.45 0.97 -5.81
C TYR A 21 8.00 1.44 -5.81
N ASN A 22 7.12 0.48 -5.64
CA ASN A 22 5.73 0.73 -5.32
C ASN A 22 5.41 0.16 -3.93
N VAL A 23 4.72 0.94 -3.11
CA VAL A 23 4.22 0.53 -1.79
C VAL A 23 2.70 0.70 -1.72
N ASP A 24 2.06 -0.21 -1.00
CA ASP A 24 0.63 -0.17 -0.71
C ASP A 24 0.27 -1.12 0.44
N GLU A 25 -0.89 -0.89 1.05
CA GLU A 25 -1.45 -1.72 2.11
C GLU A 25 -2.51 -2.70 1.62
N THR A 26 -2.57 -3.86 2.29
CA THR A 26 -3.68 -4.78 2.11
C THR A 26 -4.10 -5.43 3.42
N SER A 27 -5.39 -5.74 3.54
CA SER A 27 -5.90 -6.49 4.70
C SER A 27 -5.98 -7.99 4.40
N ILE A 28 -5.45 -8.81 5.31
CA ILE A 28 -5.52 -10.28 5.29
C ILE A 28 -6.39 -10.76 6.45
N SER A 29 -7.37 -11.60 6.14
CA SER A 29 -8.29 -12.21 7.10
C SER A 29 -7.74 -13.56 7.58
N ASN A 30 -7.86 -13.86 8.87
CA ASN A 30 -7.59 -15.19 9.42
C ASN A 30 -8.74 -16.20 9.18
N VAL A 31 -9.79 -15.77 8.48
CA VAL A 31 -10.88 -16.62 7.98
C VAL A 31 -10.78 -16.65 6.47
N GLN A 32 -10.60 -17.85 5.92
CA GLN A 32 -10.56 -18.07 4.48
C GLN A 32 -11.92 -17.83 3.85
N ARG A 33 -11.91 -17.37 2.59
CA ARG A 33 -13.13 -17.32 1.77
C ARG A 33 -13.33 -18.67 1.11
N ASN A 34 -14.51 -19.27 1.30
CA ASN A 34 -14.86 -20.53 0.64
C ASN A 34 -14.82 -20.36 -0.88
N SER A 35 -14.12 -21.27 -1.56
CA SER A 35 -14.21 -21.44 -3.01
C SER A 35 -15.56 -22.05 -3.40
N LYS A 36 -15.97 -21.87 -4.66
CA LYS A 36 -17.17 -22.53 -5.19
C LYS A 36 -16.91 -24.04 -5.23
N ILE A 37 -17.73 -24.83 -4.54
CA ILE A 37 -17.60 -26.29 -4.49
C ILE A 37 -18.51 -26.88 -5.57
N LEU A 38 -17.93 -27.69 -6.47
CA LEU A 38 -18.71 -28.53 -7.38
C LEU A 38 -19.10 -29.81 -6.64
N ALA A 39 -20.40 -30.07 -6.51
CA ALA A 39 -20.93 -31.26 -5.88
C ALA A 39 -21.90 -32.01 -6.81
N PRO A 40 -21.93 -33.35 -6.75
CA PRO A 40 -22.95 -34.15 -7.42
C PRO A 40 -24.38 -33.67 -7.13
N LYS A 41 -25.22 -33.66 -8.17
CA LYS A 41 -26.63 -33.27 -8.07
C LYS A 41 -27.34 -34.17 -7.04
N GLY A 42 -27.82 -33.56 -5.95
CA GLY A 42 -28.54 -34.25 -4.86
C GLY A 42 -27.78 -34.36 -3.54
N GLN A 43 -26.50 -33.99 -3.49
CA GLN A 43 -25.74 -33.95 -2.23
C GLN A 43 -26.12 -32.72 -1.40
N LYS A 44 -26.72 -32.95 -0.22
CA LYS A 44 -27.26 -31.88 0.65
C LYS A 44 -26.25 -31.31 1.64
N GLN A 45 -25.17 -32.02 1.94
CA GLN A 45 -24.07 -31.54 2.79
C GLN A 45 -22.81 -31.36 1.95
N VAL A 46 -22.57 -30.10 1.57
CA VAL A 46 -21.40 -29.66 0.83
C VAL A 46 -20.83 -28.49 1.63
N GLY A 47 -19.78 -28.74 2.41
CA GLY A 47 -19.19 -27.73 3.27
C GLY A 47 -17.68 -27.82 3.27
N THR A 48 -17.01 -26.69 3.14
CA THR A 48 -15.58 -26.57 3.42
C THR A 48 -15.42 -26.12 4.86
N ALA A 49 -14.47 -26.73 5.59
CA ALA A 49 -14.12 -26.27 6.93
C ALA A 49 -13.58 -24.83 6.82
N THR A 50 -14.20 -23.89 7.55
CA THR A 50 -13.70 -22.52 7.70
C THR A 50 -13.09 -22.35 9.08
N SER A 51 -12.11 -21.44 9.19
CA SER A 51 -11.48 -21.10 10.48
C SER A 51 -12.48 -20.50 11.47
N GLY A 52 -13.55 -19.85 11.00
CA GLY A 52 -14.63 -19.34 11.84
C GLY A 52 -15.64 -18.48 11.07
N GLU A 53 -16.69 -18.01 11.76
CA GLU A 53 -17.75 -17.18 11.15
C GLU A 53 -17.35 -15.71 10.99
N ARG A 54 -16.52 -15.18 11.90
CA ARG A 54 -15.94 -13.82 11.83
C ARG A 54 -14.44 -13.87 12.09
N GLY A 55 -13.68 -13.25 11.19
CA GLY A 55 -12.23 -13.13 11.31
C GLY A 55 -11.80 -11.76 11.83
N SER A 56 -10.60 -11.71 12.40
CA SER A 56 -9.83 -10.48 12.59
C SER A 56 -8.95 -10.25 11.36
N THR A 57 -8.94 -9.03 10.85
CA THR A 57 -8.03 -8.62 9.78
C THR A 57 -6.70 -8.14 10.34
N THR A 58 -5.63 -8.47 9.62
CA THR A 58 -4.28 -7.94 9.83
C THR A 58 -3.93 -7.07 8.62
N THR A 59 -3.43 -5.87 8.87
CA THR A 59 -2.96 -4.98 7.80
C THR A 59 -1.53 -5.36 7.46
N VAL A 60 -1.21 -5.36 6.17
CA VAL A 60 0.10 -5.74 5.66
C VAL A 60 0.54 -4.71 4.65
N VAL A 61 1.69 -4.10 4.90
CA VAL A 61 2.36 -3.20 3.96
C VAL A 61 3.31 -4.02 3.11
N CYS A 62 3.17 -3.92 1.79
CA CYS A 62 4.01 -4.62 0.82
C CYS A 62 4.70 -3.60 -0.08
N ALA A 63 5.92 -3.90 -0.51
CA ALA A 63 6.60 -3.12 -1.53
C ALA A 63 7.45 -3.99 -2.45
N PHE A 64 7.54 -3.61 -3.72
CA PHE A 64 8.48 -4.22 -4.67
C PHE A 64 8.98 -3.21 -5.70
N SER A 65 10.18 -3.45 -6.22
CA SER A 65 10.78 -2.63 -7.27
C SER A 65 10.27 -3.02 -8.67
N ALA A 66 10.45 -2.13 -9.64
CA ALA A 66 10.20 -2.42 -11.05
C ALA A 66 11.06 -3.57 -11.60
N SER A 67 12.22 -3.83 -10.98
CA SER A 67 13.06 -4.99 -11.27
C SER A 67 12.68 -6.27 -10.54
N GLY A 68 11.69 -6.24 -9.64
CA GLY A 68 11.25 -7.42 -8.89
C GLY A 68 12.03 -7.74 -7.62
N LYS A 69 12.70 -6.76 -7.01
CA LYS A 69 13.18 -6.84 -5.63
C LYS A 69 12.01 -6.58 -4.68
N TYR A 70 11.63 -7.59 -3.92
CA TYR A 70 10.54 -7.50 -2.95
C TYR A 70 11.08 -7.13 -1.56
N ILE A 71 10.40 -6.22 -0.89
CA ILE A 71 10.67 -5.85 0.50
C ILE A 71 9.88 -6.80 1.41
N PRO A 72 10.50 -7.40 2.44
CA PRO A 72 9.78 -8.25 3.37
C PRO A 72 8.52 -7.56 3.93
N PRO A 73 7.37 -8.24 4.00
CA PRO A 73 6.12 -7.61 4.41
C PRO A 73 6.16 -7.09 5.84
N PHE A 74 5.46 -5.99 6.09
CA PHE A 74 5.33 -5.37 7.41
C PHE A 74 3.90 -5.55 7.92
N PHE A 75 3.74 -6.23 9.04
CA PHE A 75 2.43 -6.62 9.58
C PHE A 75 2.00 -5.69 10.71
N VAL A 76 0.76 -5.21 10.66
CA VAL A 76 0.13 -4.42 11.72
C VAL A 76 -1.08 -5.19 12.26
N PHE A 77 -0.96 -5.64 13.52
CA PHE A 77 -2.00 -6.39 14.21
C PHE A 77 -2.86 -5.48 15.09
N LYS A 78 -4.17 -5.67 15.05
CA LYS A 78 -5.11 -4.97 15.95
C LYS A 78 -4.97 -5.44 17.40
N ARG A 79 -4.11 -4.81 18.21
CA ARG A 79 -3.86 -5.13 19.62
C ARG A 79 -3.33 -3.92 20.39
N LYS A 80 -3.59 -3.88 21.71
CA LYS A 80 -3.01 -2.90 22.65
C LYS A 80 -1.59 -3.22 23.12
N ARG A 81 -1.19 -4.50 23.02
CA ARG A 81 0.10 -4.99 23.53
C ARG A 81 0.67 -6.02 22.57
N MET A 82 1.98 -5.90 22.33
CA MET A 82 2.72 -6.88 21.55
C MET A 82 2.72 -8.23 22.26
N ASN A 83 2.59 -9.30 21.48
CA ASN A 83 2.75 -10.67 21.97
C ASN A 83 3.79 -11.35 21.08
N ASN A 84 4.85 -11.89 21.69
CA ASN A 84 5.95 -12.54 21.00
C ASN A 84 5.51 -13.73 20.13
N GLN A 85 4.33 -14.32 20.41
CA GLN A 85 3.74 -15.35 19.56
C GLN A 85 3.33 -14.84 18.17
N LEU A 86 3.22 -13.53 17.94
CA LEU A 86 2.96 -12.97 16.60
C LEU A 86 4.18 -13.12 15.69
N LEU A 87 5.39 -13.19 16.26
CA LEU A 87 6.65 -13.32 15.53
C LEU A 87 7.12 -14.78 15.42
N ARG A 88 6.35 -15.73 15.96
CA ARG A 88 6.84 -17.09 16.27
C ARG A 88 7.26 -17.92 15.06
N VAL A 89 6.95 -17.50 13.83
CA VAL A 89 7.16 -18.30 12.61
C VAL A 89 7.45 -17.46 11.34
N GLY A 90 7.83 -16.20 11.49
CA GLY A 90 8.26 -15.37 10.35
C GLY A 90 9.73 -15.62 10.00
N ASN A 91 10.09 -15.49 8.71
CA ASN A 91 11.50 -15.32 8.33
C ASN A 91 12.11 -14.16 9.15
N ALA A 92 13.39 -14.19 9.49
CA ALA A 92 14.04 -13.16 10.33
C ALA A 92 13.87 -11.73 9.78
N ASP A 93 13.58 -11.63 8.49
CA ASP A 93 13.39 -10.39 7.75
C ASP A 93 11.96 -9.81 7.83
N VAL A 94 10.97 -10.54 8.38
CA VAL A 94 9.58 -10.07 8.49
C VAL A 94 9.38 -9.30 9.79
N LEU A 95 8.75 -8.13 9.71
CA LEU A 95 8.47 -7.28 10.86
C LEU A 95 6.98 -7.29 11.20
N ALA A 96 6.64 -7.49 12.47
CA ALA A 96 5.28 -7.41 12.99
C ALA A 96 5.19 -6.42 14.15
N VAL A 97 4.21 -5.52 14.05
CA VAL A 97 3.90 -4.50 15.05
C VAL A 97 2.41 -4.56 15.40
N VAL A 98 2.00 -3.76 16.39
CA VAL A 98 0.61 -3.69 16.86
C VAL A 98 0.08 -2.27 16.86
N SER A 99 -1.21 -2.11 16.60
CA SER A 99 -1.93 -0.85 16.81
C SER A 99 -3.32 -1.11 17.38
N ASP A 100 -3.88 -0.16 18.12
CA ASP A 100 -5.22 -0.29 18.72
C ASP A 100 -6.31 -0.49 17.65
N SER A 101 -6.14 0.14 16.49
CA SER A 101 -7.09 0.11 15.38
C SER A 101 -6.85 -1.06 14.43
N GLY A 102 -5.61 -1.55 14.34
CA GLY A 102 -5.14 -2.51 13.33
C GLY A 102 -4.74 -1.87 12.00
N TRP A 103 -4.85 -0.55 11.88
CA TRP A 103 -4.45 0.21 10.71
C TRP A 103 -3.06 0.81 10.90
N ILE A 104 -2.42 1.16 9.78
CA ILE A 104 -1.21 1.96 9.79
C ILE A 104 -1.54 3.40 10.22
N ASN A 105 -0.57 4.05 10.85
CA ASN A 105 -0.61 5.47 11.21
C ASN A 105 0.76 6.09 10.89
N GLU A 106 0.90 7.40 11.06
CA GLU A 106 2.13 8.12 10.74
C GLU A 106 3.39 7.52 11.41
N ASN A 107 3.33 7.20 12.70
CA ASN A 107 4.47 6.63 13.43
C ASN A 107 4.85 5.24 12.89
N LEU A 108 3.85 4.38 12.64
CA LEU A 108 4.08 3.05 12.09
C LEU A 108 4.56 3.11 10.63
N PHE A 109 4.19 4.14 9.89
CA PHE A 109 4.72 4.36 8.55
C PHE A 109 6.19 4.80 8.59
N VAL A 110 6.61 5.59 9.58
CA VAL A 110 8.04 5.87 9.82
C VAL A 110 8.81 4.58 10.19
N ASP A 111 8.24 3.71 11.03
CA ASP A 111 8.83 2.40 11.33
C ASP A 111 8.96 1.55 10.05
N TRP A 112 7.94 1.57 9.20
CA TRP A 112 7.98 0.90 7.90
C TRP A 112 9.02 1.51 6.96
N LEU A 113 9.21 2.83 6.93
CA LEU A 113 10.25 3.47 6.12
C LEU A 113 11.65 3.05 6.56
N ASN A 114 11.90 2.96 7.87
CA ASN A 114 13.18 2.45 8.39
C ASN A 114 13.42 0.99 7.98
N HIS A 115 12.37 0.16 8.06
CA HIS A 115 12.40 -1.21 7.55
C HIS A 115 12.71 -1.23 6.06
N PHE A 116 11.99 -0.46 5.25
CA PHE A 116 12.22 -0.29 3.82
C PHE A 116 13.67 0.10 3.50
N ILE A 117 14.21 1.11 4.17
CA ILE A 117 15.61 1.59 3.97
C ILE A 117 16.61 0.47 4.26
N SER A 118 16.38 -0.37 5.28
CA SER A 118 17.30 -1.47 5.63
C SER A 118 17.41 -2.55 4.53
N PHE A 119 16.36 -2.73 3.73
CA PHE A 119 16.31 -3.71 2.63
C PHE A 119 16.58 -3.09 1.26
N ALA A 120 15.99 -1.93 0.97
CA ALA A 120 16.19 -1.19 -0.28
C ALA A 120 17.63 -0.65 -0.37
N LYS A 121 18.21 -0.23 0.77
CA LYS A 121 19.55 0.33 0.93
C LYS A 121 19.84 1.52 0.00
N PRO A 122 18.94 2.52 -0.06
CA PRO A 122 19.20 3.72 -0.85
C PRO A 122 20.36 4.53 -0.27
N THR A 123 21.06 5.27 -1.13
CA THR A 123 22.11 6.21 -0.72
C THR A 123 21.79 7.61 -1.25
N LYS A 124 22.60 8.61 -0.86
CA LYS A 124 22.42 9.98 -1.39
C LYS A 124 22.75 10.06 -2.89
N ASP A 125 23.71 9.26 -3.33
CA ASP A 125 24.15 9.20 -4.73
C ASP A 125 23.23 8.30 -5.57
N GLU A 126 22.61 7.30 -4.94
CA GLU A 126 21.65 6.37 -5.53
C GLU A 126 20.32 6.40 -4.75
N PRO A 127 19.55 7.50 -4.86
CA PRO A 127 18.25 7.58 -4.21
C PRO A 127 17.26 6.61 -4.86
N VAL A 128 16.20 6.28 -4.12
CA VAL A 128 15.09 5.47 -4.65
C VAL A 128 13.85 6.33 -4.86
N LEU A 129 13.13 6.07 -5.95
CA LEU A 129 11.79 6.57 -6.16
C LEU A 129 10.79 5.64 -5.48
N LEU A 130 9.98 6.17 -4.58
CA LEU A 130 8.90 5.43 -3.93
C LEU A 130 7.55 6.00 -4.38
N VAL A 131 6.80 5.17 -5.12
CA VAL A 131 5.46 5.48 -5.62
C VAL A 131 4.42 4.92 -4.65
N GLN A 132 3.52 5.78 -4.18
CA GLN A 132 2.50 5.44 -3.17
C GLN A 132 1.21 6.24 -3.40
N ASP A 133 0.14 5.92 -2.67
CA ASP A 133 -1.06 6.74 -2.67
C ASP A 133 -0.93 7.97 -1.75
N ASN A 134 -1.97 8.82 -1.72
CA ASN A 134 -1.98 10.04 -0.90
C ASN A 134 -2.72 9.87 0.43
N HIS A 135 -2.64 8.69 1.07
CA HIS A 135 -3.25 8.46 2.38
C HIS A 135 -2.60 9.32 3.47
N GLU A 136 -3.40 9.76 4.45
CA GLU A 136 -2.95 10.71 5.48
C GLU A 136 -1.80 10.18 6.35
N SER A 137 -1.75 8.85 6.58
CA SER A 137 -0.65 8.21 7.32
C SER A 137 0.71 8.35 6.65
N HIS A 138 0.77 8.69 5.36
CA HIS A 138 2.01 8.86 4.61
C HIS A 138 2.58 10.28 4.74
N ILE A 139 1.84 11.19 5.37
CA ILE A 139 2.12 12.63 5.38
C ILE A 139 2.40 13.07 6.80
N SER A 140 3.65 12.94 7.23
CA SER A 140 4.14 13.54 8.48
C SER A 140 5.49 14.24 8.27
N LEU A 141 5.84 15.14 9.19
CA LEU A 141 7.14 15.83 9.16
C LEU A 141 8.28 14.82 9.25
N ASP A 142 8.15 13.80 10.09
CA ASP A 142 9.16 12.75 10.26
C ASP A 142 9.34 11.93 8.99
N CYS A 143 8.25 11.62 8.28
CA CYS A 143 8.33 10.97 6.96
C CYS A 143 9.10 11.84 5.96
N TYR A 144 8.80 13.14 5.92
CA TYR A 144 9.48 14.07 5.03
C TYR A 144 10.98 14.17 5.33
N LEU A 145 11.35 14.27 6.61
CA LEU A 145 12.75 14.35 7.05
C LEU A 145 13.53 13.05 6.76
N LEU A 146 12.90 11.89 6.97
CA LEU A 146 13.52 10.60 6.68
C LEU A 146 13.69 10.39 5.17
N CYS A 147 12.66 10.69 4.38
CA CYS A 147 12.68 10.54 2.94
C CYS A 147 13.63 11.54 2.26
N GLY A 148 13.64 12.81 2.68
CA GLY A 148 14.40 13.90 2.05
C GLY A 148 15.92 13.69 1.96
N ASN A 149 16.44 12.64 2.59
CA ASN A 149 17.85 12.25 2.49
C ASN A 149 18.15 11.28 1.33
N VAL A 150 17.28 10.30 1.05
CA VAL A 150 17.59 9.16 0.16
C VAL A 150 16.38 8.58 -0.59
N ILE A 151 15.17 9.08 -0.34
CA ILE A 151 13.91 8.62 -0.96
C ILE A 151 13.21 9.82 -1.62
N VAL A 152 12.92 9.68 -2.91
CA VAL A 152 12.05 10.60 -3.63
C VAL A 152 10.63 10.03 -3.61
N LEU A 153 9.70 10.74 -2.99
CA LEU A 153 8.28 10.34 -2.94
C LEU A 153 7.54 10.85 -4.18
N LEU A 154 6.71 9.99 -4.76
CA LEU A 154 5.76 10.37 -5.81
C LEU A 154 4.37 9.77 -5.53
N SER A 155 3.40 10.63 -5.23
CA SER A 155 2.03 10.21 -4.97
C SER A 155 1.25 9.97 -6.27
N LEU A 156 0.49 8.88 -6.32
CA LEU A 156 -0.48 8.61 -7.37
C LEU A 156 -1.61 9.65 -7.36
N PRO A 157 -2.23 9.94 -8.51
CA PRO A 157 -3.44 10.76 -8.54
C PRO A 157 -4.53 10.18 -7.63
N PRO A 158 -5.40 11.04 -7.06
CA PRO A 158 -6.54 10.57 -6.30
C PRO A 158 -7.42 9.62 -7.12
N HIS A 159 -7.92 8.56 -6.48
CA HIS A 159 -8.85 7.58 -7.05
C HIS A 159 -8.33 6.77 -8.26
N THR A 160 -7.02 6.69 -8.47
CA THR A 160 -6.44 5.91 -9.59
C THR A 160 -5.77 4.60 -9.18
N SER A 161 -5.85 4.17 -7.91
CA SER A 161 -5.14 2.97 -7.43
C SER A 161 -5.47 1.73 -8.28
N HIS A 162 -6.76 1.48 -8.53
CA HIS A 162 -7.25 0.40 -9.38
C HIS A 162 -6.73 0.39 -10.85
N ARG A 163 -6.02 1.44 -11.28
CA ARG A 163 -5.46 1.59 -12.64
C ARG A 163 -3.95 1.78 -12.65
N MET A 164 -3.40 2.42 -11.62
CA MET A 164 -2.01 2.90 -11.62
C MET A 164 -1.18 2.37 -10.45
N GLN A 165 -1.76 1.58 -9.54
CA GLN A 165 -1.06 1.00 -8.39
C GLN A 165 -0.63 -0.44 -8.72
N PRO A 166 0.67 -0.69 -9.02
CA PRO A 166 1.17 -2.02 -9.39
C PRO A 166 0.76 -3.14 -8.43
N LEU A 167 0.78 -2.88 -7.12
CA LEU A 167 0.39 -3.83 -6.07
C LEU A 167 -1.09 -4.24 -6.20
N ASP A 168 -2.00 -3.28 -6.33
CA ASP A 168 -3.44 -3.51 -6.47
C ASP A 168 -3.81 -4.25 -7.75
N LEU A 169 -3.23 -3.83 -8.88
CA LEU A 169 -3.61 -4.32 -10.20
C LEU A 169 -3.46 -5.84 -10.34
N THR A 170 -2.47 -6.41 -9.66
CA THR A 170 -1.97 -7.74 -10.06
C THR A 170 -1.29 -8.54 -8.95
N TYR A 171 -0.93 -7.95 -7.81
CA TYR A 171 -0.23 -8.68 -6.75
C TYR A 171 -1.17 -9.08 -5.61
N PHE A 172 -1.98 -8.15 -5.10
CA PHE A 172 -2.83 -8.43 -3.94
C PHE A 172 -3.91 -9.47 -4.21
N GLY A 173 -4.46 -9.52 -5.42
CA GLY A 173 -5.41 -10.57 -5.83
C GLY A 173 -4.78 -11.98 -5.71
N PRO A 174 -3.68 -12.26 -6.43
CA PRO A 174 -2.95 -13.52 -6.31
C PRO A 174 -2.42 -13.81 -4.90
N LEU A 175 -1.91 -12.81 -4.18
CA LEU A 175 -1.43 -12.98 -2.80
C LEU A 175 -2.52 -13.50 -1.88
N LYS A 176 -3.71 -12.88 -1.92
CA LYS A 176 -4.86 -13.33 -1.14
C LYS A 176 -5.34 -14.73 -1.55
N SER A 177 -5.28 -15.04 -2.84
CA SER A 177 -5.64 -16.37 -3.36
C SER A 177 -4.70 -17.47 -2.84
N VAL A 178 -3.38 -17.26 -2.95
CA VAL A 178 -2.39 -18.23 -2.44
C VAL A 178 -2.45 -18.31 -0.91
N CYS A 179 -2.60 -17.19 -0.21
CA CYS A 179 -2.76 -17.19 1.25
C CYS A 179 -4.00 -17.98 1.69
N ASN A 180 -5.14 -17.85 0.98
CA ASN A 180 -6.32 -18.67 1.26
C ASN A 180 -6.04 -20.17 1.07
N ARG A 181 -5.26 -20.55 0.05
CA ARG A 181 -4.86 -21.94 -0.16
C ARG A 181 -3.96 -22.46 0.98
N GLU A 182 -3.04 -21.64 1.46
CA GLU A 182 -2.22 -21.99 2.64
C GLU A 182 -3.10 -22.16 3.90
N CYS A 183 -4.14 -21.33 4.07
CA CYS A 183 -5.14 -21.51 5.12
C CYS A 183 -5.87 -22.86 5.00
N ASP A 184 -6.29 -23.25 3.79
CA ASP A 184 -6.97 -24.54 3.57
C ASP A 184 -6.06 -25.73 3.91
N ILE A 185 -4.78 -25.67 3.51
CA ILE A 185 -3.78 -26.69 3.86
C ILE A 185 -3.60 -26.78 5.38
N PHE A 186 -3.49 -25.63 6.06
CA PHE A 186 -3.35 -25.59 7.52
C PHE A 186 -4.56 -26.24 8.20
N MET A 187 -5.78 -25.90 7.78
CA MET A 187 -7.02 -26.44 8.36
C MET A 187 -7.16 -27.94 8.14
N ALA A 188 -6.77 -28.44 6.95
CA ALA A 188 -6.77 -29.86 6.65
C ALA A 188 -5.75 -30.64 7.51
N ALA A 189 -4.58 -30.06 7.76
CA ALA A 189 -3.55 -30.67 8.60
C ALA A 189 -3.83 -30.56 10.11
N ASN A 190 -4.69 -29.63 10.53
CA ASN A 190 -4.95 -29.30 11.94
C ASN A 190 -6.45 -29.38 12.27
N ILE A 191 -7.02 -30.58 12.18
CA ILE A 191 -8.45 -30.83 12.42
C ILE A 191 -8.86 -30.31 13.80
N GLY A 192 -9.93 -29.50 13.83
CA GLY A 192 -10.49 -28.93 15.06
C GLY A 192 -9.77 -27.67 15.58
N ARG A 193 -8.65 -27.24 14.96
CA ARG A 193 -8.03 -25.95 15.26
C ARG A 193 -8.57 -24.86 14.34
N ARG A 194 -8.51 -23.61 14.83
CA ARG A 194 -8.81 -22.41 14.06
C ARG A 194 -7.52 -21.66 13.75
N ILE A 195 -7.49 -20.97 12.63
CA ILE A 195 -6.42 -20.03 12.29
C ILE A 195 -6.65 -18.76 13.11
N THR A 196 -5.67 -18.41 13.93
CA THR A 196 -5.66 -17.18 14.72
C THR A 196 -4.68 -16.17 14.11
N GLN A 197 -4.55 -15.00 14.72
CA GLN A 197 -3.54 -14.01 14.30
C GLN A 197 -2.10 -14.54 14.38
N TYR A 198 -1.85 -15.57 15.20
CA TYR A 198 -0.51 -16.14 15.37
C TYR A 198 -0.03 -16.96 14.16
N GLU A 199 -0.96 -17.47 13.36
CA GLU A 199 -0.64 -18.21 12.14
C GLU A 199 -0.58 -17.31 10.89
N VAL A 200 -1.13 -16.09 10.95
CA VAL A 200 -1.23 -15.19 9.77
C VAL A 200 0.14 -14.86 9.17
N VAL A 201 1.14 -14.58 10.01
CA VAL A 201 2.50 -14.25 9.53
C VAL A 201 3.08 -15.43 8.74
N GLU A 202 2.97 -16.65 9.27
CA GLU A 202 3.49 -17.86 8.61
C GLU A 202 2.81 -18.09 7.26
N LEU A 203 1.47 -18.10 7.24
CA LEU A 203 0.67 -18.42 6.07
C LEU A 203 0.89 -17.38 4.96
N LEU A 204 0.94 -16.09 5.32
CA LEU A 204 1.21 -15.05 4.34
C LEU A 204 2.66 -15.07 3.86
N THR A 205 3.63 -15.38 4.73
CA THR A 205 5.04 -15.49 4.33
C THR A 205 5.23 -16.62 3.32
N LYS A 206 4.57 -17.76 3.49
CA LYS A 206 4.55 -18.85 2.48
C LYS A 206 3.99 -18.36 1.14
N ALA A 207 2.85 -17.67 1.17
CA ALA A 207 2.24 -17.11 -0.03
C ALA A 207 3.12 -16.05 -0.72
N PHE A 208 3.75 -15.18 0.07
CA PHE A 208 4.66 -14.13 -0.40
C PHE A 208 5.89 -14.73 -1.09
N ASN A 209 6.54 -15.70 -0.44
CA ASN A 209 7.71 -16.40 -1.00
C ASN A 209 7.36 -17.14 -2.29
N HIS A 210 6.17 -17.75 -2.37
CA HIS A 210 5.70 -18.41 -3.58
C HIS A 210 5.43 -17.45 -4.75
N LEU A 211 5.08 -16.18 -4.47
CA LEU A 211 4.70 -15.19 -5.48
C LEU A 211 5.78 -14.18 -5.85
N SER A 212 6.94 -14.22 -5.16
CA SER A 212 8.07 -13.30 -5.36
C SER A 212 8.83 -13.61 -6.66
N ASN A 213 8.12 -13.55 -7.79
CA ASN A 213 8.66 -13.73 -9.13
C ASN A 213 8.98 -12.35 -9.74
N ILE A 214 10.19 -12.24 -10.29
CA ILE A 214 10.76 -11.03 -10.90
C ILE A 214 9.98 -10.56 -12.13
N GLU A 215 9.70 -11.47 -13.07
CA GLU A 215 9.01 -11.16 -14.33
C GLU A 215 7.61 -10.61 -14.07
N LYS A 216 6.96 -11.16 -13.03
CA LYS A 216 5.67 -10.66 -12.59
C LYS A 216 5.76 -9.26 -11.99
N ALA A 217 6.87 -8.78 -11.44
CA ALA A 217 6.93 -7.39 -10.95
C ALA A 217 7.05 -6.39 -12.11
N ALA A 218 7.96 -6.65 -13.04
CA ALA A 218 8.22 -5.78 -14.19
C ALA A 218 6.97 -5.58 -15.07
N ASN A 219 6.19 -6.64 -15.32
CA ASN A 219 4.96 -6.55 -16.11
C ASN A 219 3.91 -5.61 -15.47
N LYS A 220 3.95 -5.41 -14.15
CA LYS A 220 2.96 -4.60 -13.41
C LYS A 220 3.28 -3.12 -13.51
N PHE A 221 4.56 -2.79 -13.39
CA PHE A 221 5.02 -1.43 -13.63
C PHE A 221 4.78 -0.99 -15.07
N ARG A 222 4.93 -1.92 -16.03
CA ARG A 222 4.56 -1.67 -17.43
C ARG A 222 3.07 -1.41 -17.58
N ALA A 223 2.21 -2.26 -17.00
CA ALA A 223 0.75 -2.07 -17.05
C ALA A 223 0.28 -0.76 -16.38
N ALA A 224 1.03 -0.24 -15.41
CA ALA A 224 0.76 1.05 -14.79
C ALA A 224 1.38 2.25 -15.55
N GLY A 225 2.10 2.02 -16.66
CA GLY A 225 2.84 3.05 -17.40
C GLY A 225 4.00 3.68 -16.63
N ILE A 226 4.39 3.12 -15.47
CA ILE A 226 5.41 3.71 -14.59
C ILE A 226 6.81 3.32 -15.06
N TYR A 227 7.02 2.03 -15.38
CA TYR A 227 8.32 1.54 -15.83
C TYR A 227 8.21 0.35 -16.82
N PRO A 228 8.70 0.47 -18.07
CA PRO A 228 9.17 1.71 -18.69
C PRO A 228 8.10 2.81 -18.65
N LEU A 229 8.55 4.07 -18.57
CA LEU A 229 7.63 5.21 -18.53
C LEU A 229 6.82 5.27 -19.83
N ASP A 230 5.51 5.08 -19.73
CA ASP A 230 4.57 5.20 -20.84
C ASP A 230 3.36 6.04 -20.41
N PRO A 231 3.36 7.35 -20.72
CA PRO A 231 2.25 8.24 -20.41
C PRO A 231 0.97 7.95 -21.21
N THR A 232 1.06 7.15 -22.29
CA THR A 232 -0.05 6.93 -23.23
C THR A 232 -0.98 5.80 -22.82
N GLU A 233 -0.56 4.96 -21.86
CA GLU A 233 -1.36 3.88 -21.26
C GLU A 233 -2.73 4.37 -20.71
N PHE A 234 -2.88 5.67 -20.45
CA PHE A 234 -4.11 6.25 -19.88
C PHE A 234 -4.70 7.42 -20.68
N ASN A 235 -4.49 7.45 -22.00
CA ASN A 235 -4.91 8.56 -22.88
C ASN A 235 -6.41 8.94 -22.84
N ASP A 236 -7.31 8.07 -22.35
CA ASP A 236 -8.76 8.32 -22.46
C ASP A 236 -9.43 9.11 -21.31
N LEU A 237 -8.79 9.41 -20.16
CA LEU A 237 -9.58 9.84 -18.98
C LEU A 237 -8.98 10.90 -18.04
N PHE A 238 -7.92 11.59 -18.41
CA PHE A 238 -7.55 12.83 -17.70
C PHE A 238 -7.96 14.02 -18.57
N LEU A 239 -9.26 14.33 -18.59
CA LEU A 239 -9.71 15.67 -18.98
C LEU A 239 -8.92 16.66 -18.13
N ILE A 240 -7.97 17.30 -18.80
CA ILE A 240 -7.06 18.28 -18.25
C ILE A 240 -7.95 19.41 -17.73
N THR A 241 -8.18 19.49 -16.42
CA THR A 241 -8.54 20.78 -15.83
C THR A 241 -7.27 21.61 -15.88
N ILE A 242 -7.09 22.31 -17.00
CA ILE A 242 -6.07 23.33 -17.16
C ILE A 242 -6.38 24.39 -16.11
N ILE A 243 -5.59 24.44 -15.04
CA ILE A 243 -5.42 25.68 -14.29
C ILE A 243 -4.06 26.21 -14.75
N THR A 244 -4.10 27.09 -15.75
CA THR A 244 -2.96 27.94 -16.08
C THR A 244 -2.72 28.96 -14.95
N PRO A 245 -1.47 29.41 -14.79
CA PRO A 245 -1.05 30.19 -13.64
C PRO A 245 -1.33 31.68 -13.86
N GLU A 246 -1.85 32.37 -12.84
CA GLU A 246 -1.41 33.73 -12.48
C GLU A 246 -2.07 34.23 -11.19
N THR A 247 -1.21 34.56 -10.22
CA THR A 247 -1.30 35.72 -9.32
C THR A 247 -2.69 36.30 -9.03
N SER A 248 -3.32 35.89 -7.94
CA SER A 248 -4.32 36.71 -7.23
C SER A 248 -4.59 36.25 -5.78
N LEU A 249 -3.53 36.00 -5.01
CA LEU A 249 -3.65 35.79 -3.55
C LEU A 249 -3.45 37.05 -2.70
N LEU A 250 -3.52 38.26 -3.27
CA LEU A 250 -3.29 39.50 -2.51
C LEU A 250 -4.38 40.59 -2.59
N TYR A 251 -5.55 40.35 -3.21
CA TYR A 251 -6.60 41.39 -3.28
C TYR A 251 -7.81 41.18 -2.35
N ASN A 252 -7.98 40.00 -1.73
CA ASN A 252 -9.20 39.70 -0.95
C ASN A 252 -9.05 39.80 0.58
N ILE A 253 -7.93 40.30 1.09
CA ILE A 253 -7.74 40.51 2.56
C ILE A 253 -7.78 42.00 2.94
N GLN A 254 -7.73 42.93 1.98
CA GLN A 254 -7.87 44.38 2.27
C GLN A 254 -9.30 44.94 2.07
N SER A 255 -10.17 44.30 1.27
CA SER A 255 -11.54 44.80 1.06
C SER A 255 -12.58 44.33 2.10
N SER A 256 -12.30 43.29 2.88
CA SER A 256 -13.25 42.77 3.89
C SER A 256 -13.16 43.47 5.26
N LYS A 257 -12.16 44.33 5.48
CA LYS A 257 -12.05 45.17 6.68
C LYS A 257 -12.61 46.59 6.50
N PHE A 258 -13.01 46.99 5.29
CA PHE A 258 -13.53 48.34 5.02
C PHE A 258 -15.06 48.43 4.86
N GLN A 259 -15.79 47.31 4.91
CA GLN A 259 -17.27 47.30 4.78
C GLN A 259 -18.06 46.96 6.05
N VAL A 260 -17.39 46.76 7.19
CA VAL A 260 -18.08 46.45 8.48
C VAL A 260 -18.25 47.68 9.38
N ASN A 261 -17.68 48.84 9.04
CA ASN A 261 -17.73 50.04 9.89
C ASN A 261 -18.63 51.19 9.38
N THR A 262 -19.54 50.97 8.43
CA THR A 262 -20.43 52.03 7.91
C THR A 262 -21.93 51.73 7.93
N MET A 263 -22.40 50.70 8.64
CA MET A 263 -23.82 50.51 8.95
C MET A 263 -24.07 50.60 10.45
N ASN A 264 -24.03 51.83 10.98
CA ASN A 264 -24.71 52.24 12.22
C ASN A 264 -24.56 53.77 12.38
N GLN A 265 -25.30 54.52 11.58
CA GLN A 265 -25.68 55.91 11.88
C GLN A 265 -26.80 56.34 10.91
N SER A 266 -27.84 56.95 11.48
CA SER A 266 -29.04 57.54 10.84
C SER A 266 -30.14 56.49 10.50
N ASP A 267 -31.37 56.57 10.98
CA ASP A 267 -32.20 57.74 11.25
C ASP A 267 -33.19 57.52 12.42
N THR A 268 -33.39 58.60 13.18
CA THR A 268 -34.59 59.05 13.92
C THR A 268 -35.48 58.04 14.66
#